data_AF-U9UPQ6-F1
#
_entry.id   AF-U9UPQ6-F1
#
_cell.length_a   1.000
_cell.length_b   1.000
_cell.length_c   1.000
_cell.angle_alpha   90.00
_cell.angle_beta   90.00
_cell.angle_gamma   90.00
#
_symmetry.space_group_name_H-M   'P 1'
#
loop_
_entity.id
_entity.type
_entity.pdbx_description
1 polymer ?
#
loop_
_entity_poly.entity_id
_entity_poly.type
_entity_poly.pdbx_seq_one_letter_code
_entity_poly.pdbx_strand_id
1 'polypeptide(L)'
;MSDAYPEYIEEFSIEISDFNPIGPTAYIPLPETLPKRNNGIINIQNNDDWCFRWSILGALHPVKVHSERNPHRLYGAFVGELNMEDIPIPVPISIPVYKKFEENNPEISLCVYKWHN
;
A
#
# COMPACT_ATOMS: atom_id res chain seq x y z
N MET A 1 -42.06 -4.78 27.14
CA MET A 1 -40.88 -4.85 26.25
C MET A 1 -40.49 -3.41 25.96
N SER A 2 -39.50 -2.91 26.69
CA SER A 2 -39.08 -1.51 26.71
C SER A 2 -37.68 -1.41 26.12
N ASP A 3 -37.59 -0.94 24.89
CA ASP A 3 -36.32 -0.51 24.32
C ASP A 3 -36.06 0.91 24.81
N ALA A 4 -35.38 1.02 25.95
CA ALA A 4 -35.02 2.29 26.57
C ALA A 4 -33.86 2.93 25.79
N TYR A 5 -34.20 3.81 24.85
CA TYR A 5 -33.24 4.76 24.29
C TYR A 5 -33.07 5.92 25.27
N PRO A 6 -31.83 6.39 25.55
CA PRO A 6 -31.62 7.51 26.45
C PRO A 6 -32.30 8.77 25.87
N GLU A 7 -33.17 9.41 26.66
CA GLU A 7 -33.91 10.63 26.26
C GLU A 7 -33.04 11.90 26.25
N TYR A 8 -31.79 11.84 26.74
CA TYR A 8 -30.92 13.02 26.82
C TYR A 8 -29.45 12.64 27.05
N ILE A 9 -28.53 13.33 26.34
CA ILE A 9 -27.07 13.22 26.50
C ILE A 9 -26.60 14.55 27.10
N GLU A 10 -26.00 14.50 28.30
CA GLU A 10 -25.50 15.69 29.02
C GLU A 10 -24.23 16.27 28.39
N GLU A 11 -23.30 15.42 27.99
CA GLU A 11 -22.06 15.84 27.36
C GLU A 11 -21.46 14.67 26.56
N PHE A 12 -20.88 14.99 25.41
CA PHE A 12 -20.20 14.02 24.57
C PHE A 12 -18.93 14.68 24.01
N SER A 13 -17.78 14.07 24.27
CA SER A 13 -16.49 14.54 23.79
C SER A 13 -15.99 13.63 22.66
N ILE A 14 -15.71 14.25 21.51
CA ILE A 14 -14.94 13.64 20.43
C ILE A 14 -13.57 14.30 20.45
N GLU A 15 -12.54 13.52 20.75
CA GLU A 15 -11.17 13.88 20.40
C GLU A 15 -10.82 13.24 19.07
N ILE A 16 -10.74 14.06 18.03
CA ILE A 16 -10.10 13.70 16.77
C ILE A 16 -8.66 14.16 16.90
N SER A 17 -7.74 13.21 17.07
CA SER A 17 -6.32 13.48 16.88
C SER A 17 -6.03 13.45 15.38
N ASP A 18 -5.15 14.35 14.93
CA ASP A 18 -4.56 14.25 13.60
C ASP A 18 -3.69 12.99 13.58
N PHE A 19 -4.30 11.85 13.28
CA PHE A 19 -3.57 10.68 12.83
C PHE A 19 -3.03 11.05 11.45
N ASN A 20 -1.80 11.55 11.45
CA ASN A 20 -1.00 11.65 10.25
C ASN A 20 -0.31 10.27 10.13
N PRO A 21 -0.95 9.24 9.51
CA PRO A 21 -0.18 8.09 9.13
C PRO A 21 0.99 8.67 8.35
N ILE A 22 2.22 8.27 8.66
CA ILE A 22 3.30 8.43 7.69
C ILE A 22 2.75 7.74 6.45
N GLY A 23 2.23 8.55 5.52
CA GLY A 23 1.56 8.03 4.35
C GLY A 23 2.59 7.14 3.66
N PRO A 24 2.20 6.01 3.06
CA PRO A 24 3.10 5.26 2.20
C PRO A 24 3.36 6.09 0.94
N THR A 25 4.10 7.18 1.09
CA THR A 25 4.52 8.15 0.09
C THR A 25 6.00 7.90 -0.20
N ALA A 26 6.37 7.91 -1.47
CA ALA A 26 7.76 7.81 -1.94
C ALA A 26 8.59 6.68 -1.27
N TYR A 27 9.85 6.60 -1.65
CA TYR A 27 10.77 5.58 -1.15
C TYR A 27 11.05 5.71 0.36
N ILE A 28 10.83 4.62 1.10
CA ILE A 28 11.26 4.46 2.49
C ILE A 28 12.46 3.51 2.52
N PRO A 29 13.58 3.85 3.20
CA PRO A 29 14.71 2.95 3.34
C PRO A 29 14.32 1.63 3.99
N LEU A 30 14.83 0.52 3.46
CA LEU A 30 14.66 -0.80 4.06
C LEU A 30 15.38 -0.82 5.43
N PRO A 31 14.71 -1.24 6.53
CA PRO A 31 15.35 -1.44 7.82
C PRO A 31 16.64 -2.27 7.71
N GLU A 32 17.67 -1.93 8.49
CA GLU A 32 18.97 -2.62 8.44
C GLU A 32 18.89 -4.11 8.83
N THR A 33 17.90 -4.45 9.65
CA THR A 33 17.58 -5.81 10.08
C THR A 33 17.00 -6.67 8.96
N LEU A 34 16.45 -6.05 7.90
CA LEU A 34 15.89 -6.76 6.76
C LEU A 34 16.95 -6.97 5.67
N PRO A 35 17.02 -8.19 5.11
CA PRO A 35 18.05 -8.50 4.13
C PRO A 35 17.76 -7.84 2.76
N LYS A 36 18.80 -7.33 2.11
CA LYS A 36 18.70 -6.64 0.81
C LYS A 36 18.63 -7.63 -0.37
N ARG A 37 18.27 -7.10 -1.55
CA ARG A 37 18.18 -7.65 -2.93
C ARG A 37 18.79 -9.02 -3.25
N ASN A 38 19.91 -9.41 -2.67
CA ASN A 38 20.49 -10.75 -2.84
C ASN A 38 19.73 -11.85 -2.09
N ASN A 39 18.78 -11.48 -1.21
CA ASN A 39 17.92 -12.37 -0.44
C ASN A 39 16.43 -12.26 -0.82
N GLY A 40 16.10 -11.68 -1.97
CA GLY A 40 14.74 -11.72 -2.55
C GLY A 40 13.86 -10.48 -2.31
N ILE A 41 14.30 -9.50 -1.52
CA ILE A 41 13.53 -8.25 -1.31
C ILE A 41 13.99 -7.16 -2.29
N ILE A 42 13.06 -6.68 -3.13
CA ILE A 42 13.27 -5.51 -3.99
C ILE A 42 12.52 -4.33 -3.37
N ASN A 43 13.27 -3.34 -2.86
CA ASN A 43 12.70 -2.10 -2.34
C ASN A 43 12.75 -1.01 -3.41
N ILE A 44 11.65 -0.83 -4.15
CA ILE A 44 11.60 0.08 -5.29
C ILE A 44 11.70 1.54 -4.84
N GLN A 45 12.56 2.29 -5.53
CA GLN A 45 12.88 3.69 -5.28
C GLN A 45 12.03 4.60 -6.17
N ASN A 46 10.84 4.95 -5.68
CA ASN A 46 9.94 5.90 -6.33
C ASN A 46 9.95 7.27 -5.61
N ASN A 47 9.55 8.32 -6.33
CA ASN A 47 9.45 9.69 -5.84
C ASN A 47 8.01 10.25 -5.94
N ASP A 48 7.03 9.35 -6.03
CA ASP A 48 5.60 9.63 -6.17
C ASP A 48 4.78 8.80 -5.16
N ASP A 49 3.44 8.85 -5.25
CA ASP A 49 2.54 8.12 -4.35
C ASP A 49 2.15 6.72 -4.87
N TRP A 50 2.83 6.25 -5.92
CA TRP A 50 2.50 5.00 -6.61
C TRP A 50 3.34 3.80 -6.16
N CYS A 51 3.91 3.82 -4.95
CA CYS A 51 4.79 2.78 -4.41
C CYS A 51 4.18 1.37 -4.52
N PHE A 52 2.89 1.22 -4.22
CA PHE A 52 2.14 -0.02 -4.33
C PHE A 52 2.09 -0.55 -5.76
N ARG A 53 1.70 0.31 -6.72
CA ARG A 53 1.66 -0.02 -8.15
C ARG A 53 3.03 -0.44 -8.65
N TRP A 54 4.07 0.34 -8.33
CA TRP A 54 5.43 0.03 -8.76
C TRP A 54 5.91 -1.30 -8.20
N SER A 55 5.59 -1.61 -6.94
CA SER A 55 5.97 -2.88 -6.30
C SER A 55 5.36 -4.08 -7.01
N ILE A 56 4.09 -4.01 -7.40
CA ILE A 56 3.42 -5.08 -8.14
C ILE A 56 4.00 -5.22 -9.54
N LEU A 57 4.17 -4.11 -10.28
CA LEU A 57 4.76 -4.16 -11.62
C LEU A 57 6.20 -4.69 -11.60
N GLY A 58 6.99 -4.36 -10.58
CA GLY A 58 8.34 -4.89 -10.41
C GLY A 58 8.38 -6.39 -10.16
N ALA A 59 7.34 -6.96 -9.54
CA ALA A 59 7.19 -8.40 -9.36
C ALA A 59 6.72 -9.10 -10.64
N LEU A 60 5.78 -8.50 -11.39
CA LEU A 60 5.25 -9.05 -12.65
C LEU A 60 6.26 -8.96 -13.81
N HIS A 61 7.09 -7.91 -13.82
CA HIS A 61 8.06 -7.63 -14.89
C HIS A 61 9.50 -7.61 -14.34
N PRO A 62 10.05 -8.77 -13.92
CA PRO A 62 11.33 -8.81 -13.24
C PRO A 62 12.49 -8.31 -14.10
N VAL A 63 13.26 -7.35 -13.56
CA VAL A 63 14.47 -6.79 -14.20
C VAL A 63 15.72 -7.32 -13.51
N LYS A 64 16.70 -7.78 -14.29
CA LYS A 64 17.92 -8.41 -13.73
C LYS A 64 18.84 -7.41 -13.03
N VAL A 65 18.96 -6.19 -13.54
CA VAL A 65 19.94 -5.18 -13.11
C VAL A 65 19.23 -3.92 -12.67
N HIS A 66 19.60 -3.41 -11.49
CA HIS A 66 18.98 -2.23 -10.85
C HIS A 66 17.44 -2.17 -10.90
N SER A 67 16.76 -3.30 -10.62
CA SER A 67 15.29 -3.38 -10.59
C SER A 67 14.64 -2.42 -9.59
N GLU A 68 15.40 -1.97 -8.59
CA GLU A 68 14.90 -1.02 -7.61
C GLU A 68 14.81 0.43 -8.15
N ARG A 69 15.47 0.78 -9.26
CA ARG A 69 15.67 2.18 -9.66
C ARG A 69 14.77 2.62 -10.80
N ASN A 70 14.39 3.90 -10.81
CA ASN A 70 13.70 4.55 -11.93
C ASN A 70 12.44 3.80 -12.40
N PRO A 71 11.44 3.59 -11.51
CA PRO A 71 10.28 2.76 -11.80
C PRO A 71 9.49 3.24 -13.02
N HIS A 72 9.37 4.55 -13.25
CA HIS A 72 8.74 5.07 -14.47
C HIS A 72 9.41 4.58 -15.76
N ARG A 73 10.74 4.47 -15.77
CA ARG A 73 11.47 3.99 -16.95
C ARG A 73 11.38 2.48 -17.10
N LEU A 74 11.46 1.75 -15.99
CA LEU A 74 11.46 0.28 -16.02
C LEU A 74 10.07 -0.30 -16.25
N TYR A 75 9.05 0.33 -15.69
CA TYR A 75 7.71 -0.24 -15.56
C TYR A 75 6.60 0.64 -16.13
N GLY A 76 6.92 1.86 -16.58
CA GLY A 76 5.93 2.83 -17.08
C GLY A 76 5.07 2.31 -18.24
N ALA A 77 5.65 1.46 -19.10
CA ALA A 77 4.92 0.84 -20.21
C ALA A 77 3.82 -0.14 -19.75
N PHE A 78 3.91 -0.67 -18.52
CA PHE A 78 3.00 -1.68 -17.98
C PHE A 78 1.96 -1.10 -17.03
N VAL A 79 1.94 0.23 -16.81
CA VAL A 79 1.02 0.88 -15.86
C VAL A 79 -0.45 0.58 -16.19
N GLY A 80 -0.79 0.40 -17.47
CA GLY A 80 -2.14 0.07 -17.92
C GLY A 80 -2.57 -1.39 -17.66
N GLU A 81 -1.67 -2.26 -17.20
CA GLU A 81 -1.99 -3.66 -16.89
C GLU A 81 -2.70 -3.82 -15.54
N LEU A 82 -2.57 -2.85 -14.62
CA LEU A 82 -3.21 -2.90 -13.32
C LEU A 82 -4.47 -2.03 -13.29
N ASN A 83 -5.59 -2.64 -12.96
CA ASN A 83 -6.83 -1.92 -12.68
C ASN A 83 -6.80 -1.35 -11.25
N MET A 84 -6.64 -0.03 -11.15
CA MET A 84 -6.60 0.73 -9.89
C MET A 84 -7.91 1.51 -9.63
N GLU A 85 -9.01 1.17 -10.31
CA GLU A 85 -10.32 1.82 -10.12
C GLU A 85 -10.80 1.69 -8.67
N ASP A 86 -11.27 2.79 -8.09
CA ASP A 86 -11.67 2.90 -6.68
C ASP A 86 -10.58 2.53 -5.65
N ILE A 87 -9.31 2.43 -6.05
CA ILE A 87 -8.20 2.24 -5.12
C ILE A 87 -7.65 3.61 -4.72
N PRO A 88 -7.72 4.00 -3.43
CA PRO A 88 -7.16 5.27 -2.97
C PRO A 88 -5.63 5.29 -3.12
N ILE A 89 -5.08 6.48 -3.42
CA ILE A 89 -3.64 6.71 -3.57
C ILE A 89 -3.23 7.85 -2.62
N PRO A 90 -2.17 7.66 -1.81
CA PRO A 90 -1.39 6.43 -1.65
C PRO A 90 -2.23 5.28 -1.07
N VAL A 91 -1.88 4.03 -1.43
CA VAL A 91 -2.65 2.85 -1.01
C VAL A 91 -2.49 2.66 0.51
N PRO A 92 -3.55 2.77 1.32
CA PRO A 92 -3.47 2.63 2.75
C PRO A 92 -3.26 1.17 3.16
N ILE A 93 -2.78 0.97 4.39
CA ILE A 93 -2.71 -0.36 4.98
C ILE A 93 -4.12 -0.79 5.39
N SER A 94 -4.82 -1.47 4.48
CA SER A 94 -6.25 -1.77 4.62
C SER A 94 -6.64 -3.05 3.88
N ILE A 95 -7.10 -4.06 4.62
CA ILE A 95 -7.60 -5.33 4.06
C ILE A 95 -8.73 -5.10 3.03
N PRO A 96 -9.73 -4.25 3.29
CA PRO A 96 -10.74 -3.93 2.27
C PRO A 96 -10.16 -3.41 0.96
N VAL A 97 -9.13 -2.55 1.01
CA VAL A 97 -8.50 -2.00 -0.19
C VAL A 97 -7.72 -3.09 -0.94
N TYR A 98 -7.03 -3.98 -0.23
CA TYR A 98 -6.34 -5.12 -0.85
C TYR A 98 -7.30 -6.08 -1.55
N LYS A 99 -8.44 -6.40 -0.91
CA LYS A 99 -9.48 -7.22 -1.53
C LYS A 99 -10.05 -6.57 -2.78
N LYS A 100 -10.36 -5.27 -2.73
CA LYS A 100 -10.83 -4.52 -3.89
C LYS A 100 -9.79 -4.54 -5.02
N PHE A 101 -8.50 -4.47 -4.69
CA PHE A 101 -7.44 -4.60 -5.70
C PHE A 101 -7.42 -5.99 -6.34
N GLU A 102 -7.52 -7.08 -5.55
CA GLU A 102 -7.60 -8.45 -6.08
C GLU A 102 -8.87 -8.67 -6.92
N GLU A 103 -10.02 -8.11 -6.50
CA GLU A 103 -11.27 -8.14 -7.27
C GLU A 103 -11.12 -7.45 -8.63
N ASN A 104 -10.45 -6.29 -8.66
CA ASN A 104 -10.17 -5.56 -9.89
C ASN A 104 -9.15 -6.28 -10.80
N ASN A 105 -8.31 -7.16 -10.24
CA ASN A 105 -7.20 -7.84 -10.91
C ASN A 105 -7.19 -9.34 -10.58
N PRO A 106 -8.15 -10.14 -11.11
CA PRO A 106 -8.43 -11.50 -10.64
C PRO A 106 -7.28 -12.51 -10.82
N GLU A 107 -6.29 -12.20 -11.66
CA GLU A 107 -5.09 -13.02 -11.87
C GLU A 107 -3.97 -12.72 -10.86
N ILE A 108 -4.17 -11.75 -9.97
CA ILE A 108 -3.18 -11.30 -8.98
C ILE A 108 -3.73 -11.54 -7.58
N SER A 109 -2.94 -12.23 -6.74
CA SER A 109 -3.19 -12.31 -5.30
C SER A 109 -2.07 -11.64 -4.51
N LEU A 110 -2.45 -10.98 -3.42
CA LEU A 110 -1.55 -10.23 -2.55
C LEU A 110 -1.26 -11.01 -1.27
N CYS A 111 0.03 -11.09 -0.92
CA CYS A 111 0.46 -11.58 0.39
C CYS A 111 1.13 -10.43 1.15
N VAL A 112 0.45 -9.90 2.18
CA VAL A 112 0.88 -8.71 2.93
C VAL A 112 1.39 -9.11 4.30
N TYR A 113 2.63 -8.74 4.62
CA TYR A 113 3.26 -8.96 5.92
C TYR A 113 3.59 -7.63 6.59
N LYS A 114 3.43 -7.58 7.92
CA LYS A 114 3.86 -6.46 8.74
C LYS A 114 5.21 -6.80 9.39
N TRP A 115 6.18 -5.92 9.20
CA TRP A 115 7.47 -6.02 9.89
C TRP A 115 7.38 -5.44 11.29
N HIS A 116 7.98 -6.14 12.25
CA HIS A 116 8.14 -5.70 13.64
C HIS A 116 9.63 -5.84 14.00
N ASN A 117 10.22 -4.76 14.52
CA ASN A 117 11.59 -4.79 15.06
C ASN A 117 11.63 -5.51 16.41
#